data_AF-A0A3B3VCG5-F1
#
_entry.id   AF-A0A3B3VCG5-F1
#
_cell.length_a   1.000
_cell.length_b   1.000
_cell.length_c   1.000
_cell.angle_alpha   90.00
_cell.angle_beta   90.00
_cell.angle_gamma   90.00
#
_symmetry.space_group_name_H-M   'P 1'
#
loop_
_entity.id
_entity.type
_entity.pdbx_description
1 polymer ?
#
loop_
_entity_poly.entity_id
_entity_poly.type
_entity_poly.pdbx_seq_one_letter_code
_entity_poly.pdbx_strand_id
1 'polypeptide(L)' 'KGNMQRSFTLLYTSLLGICLGSGSSFPSNINIGGLFPNVSHEYEVFRFALSHHQDIPKLVSHVDMVIMGNSFSMTYACK' A
#
# COMPACT_ATOMS: atom_id res chain seq x y z
N LYS A 1 26.84 -43.67 6.43
CA LYS A 1 27.23 -42.36 7.02
C LYS A 1 26.80 -41.14 6.17
N GLY A 2 26.09 -41.30 5.04
CA GLY A 2 25.71 -40.20 4.12
C GLY A 2 24.27 -39.66 4.21
N ASN A 3 23.36 -40.35 4.91
CA ASN A 3 21.94 -39.93 4.95
C ASN A 3 21.67 -38.79 5.96
N MET A 4 22.40 -38.74 7.08
CA MET A 4 22.20 -37.73 8.11
C MET A 4 22.59 -36.32 7.64
N GLN A 5 23.67 -36.20 6.86
CA GLN A 5 24.12 -34.91 6.33
C GLN A 5 23.14 -34.32 5.32
N ARG A 6 22.52 -35.15 4.47
CA ARG A 6 21.48 -34.72 3.52
C ARG A 6 20.28 -34.11 4.22
N SER A 7 19.87 -34.69 5.35
CA SER A 7 18.75 -34.18 6.15
C SER A 7 19.05 -32.80 6.73
N PHE A 8 20.27 -32.59 7.24
CA PHE A 8 20.69 -31.28 7.76
C PHE A 8 20.81 -30.23 6.65
N THR A 9 21.30 -30.59 5.47
CA THR A 9 21.36 -29.68 4.32
C THR A 9 19.97 -29.25 3.86
N LEU A 10 19.01 -30.17 3.79
CA LEU A 10 17.62 -29.86 3.40
C LEU A 10 16.91 -28.95 4.41
N LEU A 11 17.13 -29.18 5.70
CA LEU A 11 16.61 -28.30 6.75
C LEU A 11 17.20 -26.90 6.65
N TYR A 12 18.51 -26.78 6.41
CA TYR A 12 19.19 -25.50 6.31
C TYR A 12 18.76 -24.70 5.08
N THR A 13 18.60 -25.35 3.93
CA THR A 13 18.10 -24.69 2.71
C THR A 13 16.63 -24.29 2.83
N SER A 14 15.80 -25.09 3.51
CA SER A 14 14.40 -24.74 3.78
C SER A 14 14.29 -23.54 4.74
N LEU A 15 15.12 -23.50 5.79
CA LEU A 15 15.13 -22.38 6.74
C LEU A 15 15.61 -21.08 6.07
N LEU A 16 16.67 -21.17 5.27
CA LEU A 16 17.19 -20.04 4.50
C LEU A 16 16.19 -19.57 3.43
N GLY A 17 15.45 -20.46 2.79
CA GLY A 17 14.42 -20.11 1.80
C GLY A 17 13.25 -19.32 2.40
N ILE A 18 12.87 -19.60 3.66
CA ILE A 18 11.82 -18.85 4.38
C ILE A 18 12.34 -17.46 4.80
N CYS A 19 13.56 -17.39 5.31
CA CYS A 19 14.17 -16.12 5.74
C CYS A 19 14.53 -15.19 4.56
N LEU A 20 15.00 -15.75 3.43
CA LEU A 20 15.41 -15.00 2.24
C LEU A 20 14.26 -14.78 1.23
N GLY A 21 13.23 -15.62 1.25
CA GLY A 21 12.02 -15.49 0.42
C GLY A 21 11.08 -14.35 0.85
N SER A 22 11.39 -13.69 1.96
CA SER A 22 10.66 -12.53 2.50
C SER A 22 11.09 -11.18 1.88
N GLY A 23 11.95 -11.22 0.85
CA GLY A 23 12.70 -10.06 0.32
C GLY A 23 11.91 -8.97 -0.41
N SER A 24 10.59 -9.10 -0.56
CA SER A 24 9.73 -7.97 -0.93
C SER A 24 8.35 -8.13 -0.27
N SER A 25 8.27 -7.93 1.05
CA SER A 25 6.98 -7.79 1.70
C SER A 25 6.23 -6.59 1.11
N PHE A 26 5.05 -6.85 0.56
CA PHE A 26 4.18 -5.78 0.07
C PHE A 26 3.80 -4.87 1.26
N PRO A 27 3.85 -3.53 1.13
CA PRO A 27 3.60 -2.63 2.25
C PRO A 27 2.20 -2.83 2.83
N SER A 28 2.08 -2.85 4.15
CA SER A 28 0.78 -3.03 4.84
C SER A 28 -0.15 -1.83 4.69
N ASN A 29 0.40 -0.66 4.35
CA ASN A 29 -0.34 0.57 4.05
C ASN A 29 0.06 1.10 2.67
N ILE A 30 -0.91 1.39 1.82
CA ILE A 30 -0.71 2.11 0.56
C ILE A 30 -1.23 3.54 0.74
N ASN A 31 -0.37 4.52 0.51
CA ASN A 31 -0.78 5.92 0.48
C ASN A 31 -1.40 6.25 -0.88
N ILE A 32 -2.65 6.72 -0.88
CA ILE A 32 -3.35 7.17 -2.08
C ILE A 32 -3.47 8.69 -2.05
N GLY A 33 -2.80 9.35 -2.98
CA GLY A 33 -3.00 10.78 -3.24
C GLY A 33 -4.23 11.03 -4.12
N GLY A 34 -4.76 12.25 -4.08
CA GLY A 34 -5.88 12.63 -4.94
C GLY A 34 -6.27 14.09 -4.78
N LEU A 35 -6.81 14.68 -5.83
CA LEU A 35 -7.32 16.05 -5.82
C LEU A 35 -8.82 15.99 -6.10
N PHE A 36 -9.61 16.54 -5.18
CA PHE A 36 -11.06 16.63 -5.32
C PHE A 36 -11.48 18.08 -5.53
N PRO A 37 -12.49 18.36 -6.38
CA PRO A 37 -13.07 19.69 -6.46
C PRO A 37 -13.62 20.13 -5.10
N ASN A 38 -13.50 21.41 -4.77
CA ASN A 38 -14.13 21.99 -3.59
C ASN A 38 -15.65 21.72 -3.61
N VAL A 39 -16.18 21.18 -2.50
CA VAL A 39 -17.59 20.78 -2.36
C VAL A 39 -18.01 19.70 -3.37
N SER A 40 -17.29 18.58 -3.36
CA SER A 40 -17.53 17.43 -4.23
C SER A 40 -18.31 16.33 -3.50
N HIS A 41 -19.43 15.89 -4.08
CA HIS A 41 -20.16 14.70 -3.60
C HIS A 41 -19.32 13.42 -3.81
N GLU A 42 -18.46 13.42 -4.83
CA GLU A 42 -17.55 12.33 -5.15
C GLU A 42 -16.54 12.07 -4.03
N TYR A 43 -16.12 13.11 -3.29
CA TYR A 43 -15.27 12.93 -2.10
C TYR A 43 -15.96 12.14 -1.00
N GLU A 44 -17.25 12.40 -0.74
CA GLU A 44 -18.01 11.68 0.28
C GLU A 44 -18.23 10.22 -0.11
N VAL A 45 -18.52 9.96 -1.40
CA VAL A 45 -18.63 8.59 -1.93
C VAL A 45 -17.28 7.86 -1.83
N PHE A 46 -16.17 8.54 -2.14
CA PHE A 46 -14.82 7.98 -2.00
C PHE A 46 -14.53 7.59 -0.53
N ARG A 47 -14.81 8.48 0.43
CA ARG A 47 -14.64 8.20 1.86
C ARG A 47 -15.52 7.04 2.32
N PHE A 48 -16.75 6.98 1.85
CA PHE A 48 -17.67 5.90 2.18
C PHE A 48 -17.11 4.55 1.71
N ALA A 49 -16.66 4.47 0.45
CA ALA A 49 -16.04 3.26 -0.09
C ALA A 49 -14.77 2.87 0.68
N LEU A 50 -13.91 3.84 1.00
CA LEU A 50 -12.69 3.62 1.77
C LEU A 50 -12.96 3.08 3.18
N SER A 51 -14.04 3.53 3.83
CA SER A 51 -14.42 3.05 5.16
C SER A 51 -14.87 1.58 5.18
N HIS A 52 -15.36 1.06 4.05
CA HIS A 52 -15.77 -0.34 3.89
C HIS A 52 -14.63 -1.26 3.45
N HIS A 53 -13.49 -0.70 3.04
CA HIS A 53 -12.33 -1.48 2.63
C HIS A 53 -11.58 -2.04 3.84
N GLN A 54 -11.80 -3.31 4.16
CA GLN A 54 -11.14 -4.02 5.26
C GLN A 54 -9.98 -4.92 4.79
N ASP A 55 -9.69 -4.93 3.49
CA ASP A 55 -8.64 -5.77 2.91
C ASP A 55 -7.23 -5.25 3.22
N ILE A 56 -6.25 -6.16 3.23
CA ILE A 56 -4.83 -5.84 3.31
C ILE A 56 -4.30 -5.83 1.87
N PRO A 57 -3.56 -4.78 1.46
CA PRO A 57 -3.04 -3.67 2.25
C PRO A 57 -4.06 -2.57 2.55
N LYS A 58 -3.93 -1.91 3.70
CA LYS A 58 -4.81 -0.81 4.09
C LYS A 58 -4.55 0.41 3.21
N LEU A 59 -5.61 1.00 2.68
CA LEU A 59 -5.52 2.22 1.88
C LEU A 59 -5.59 3.45 2.79
N VAL A 60 -4.61 4.35 2.68
CA VAL A 60 -4.51 5.59 3.45
C VAL A 60 -4.62 6.78 2.50
N SER A 61 -5.76 7.46 2.52
CA SER A 61 -6.02 8.60 1.64
C SER A 61 -5.32 9.89 2.14
N HIS A 62 -4.57 10.54 1.25
CA HIS A 62 -3.96 11.86 1.42
C HIS A 62 -4.46 12.76 0.29
N VAL A 63 -5.68 13.26 0.44
CA VAL A 63 -6.38 13.97 -0.64
C VAL A 63 -6.65 15.42 -0.26
N ASP A 64 -6.49 16.32 -1.24
CA ASP A 64 -6.69 17.75 -1.08
C ASP A 64 -7.90 18.24 -1.87
N MET A 65 -8.60 19.22 -1.28
CA MET A 65 -9.67 19.93 -1.97
C MET A 65 -9.09 21.10 -2.77
N VAL A 66 -9.43 21.18 -4.05
CA VAL A 66 -8.91 22.19 -4.96
C VAL A 66 -10.03 22.92 -5.69
N ILE A 67 -9.78 24.18 -6.04
CA ILE A 67 -10.67 24.93 -6.93
C ILE A 67 -10.34 24.52 -8.37
N MET A 68 -11.24 23.77 -8.99
CA MET A 68 -11.10 23.37 -10.40
C MET A 68 -11.05 24.59 -11.32
N GLY A 69 -10.13 24.59 -12.27
CA GLY A 69 -9.88 25.73 -13.17
C GLY A 69 -8.91 26.77 -12.62
N ASN A 70 -8.47 26.64 -11.37
CA ASN A 70 -7.35 27.41 -10.83
C ASN A 70 -6.09 26.53 -10.78
N SER A 71 -5.20 26.72 -11.77
CA SER A 71 -3.94 25.95 -11.86
C SER A 71 -3.06 26.12 -10.62
N PHE A 72 -3.04 27.30 -10.00
CA PHE A 72 -2.29 27.53 -8.77
C PHE A 72 -2.84 26.71 -7.60
N SER A 73 -4.17 26.56 -7.49
CA SER A 73 -4.79 25.73 -6.45
C SER A 73 -4.33 24.27 -6.54
N MET A 74 -4.20 23.73 -7.75
CA MET A 74 -3.65 22.38 -7.97
C MET A 74 -2.15 22.32 -7.65
N THR A 75 -1.37 23.30 -8.09
CA THR A 75 0.08 23.31 -7.84
C THR A 75 0.41 23.41 -6.36
N TYR A 76 -0.34 24.20 -5.58
CA TYR A 76 -0.11 24.33 -4.14
C TYR A 76 -0.56 23.11 -3.35
N ALA A 77 -1.57 22.37 -3.80
CA ALA A 77 -1.97 21.12 -3.17
C ALA A 77 -0.93 20.00 -3.38
N CYS A 78 -0.27 19.98 -4.53
CA CYS A 78 0.79 19.00 -4.82
C CYS A 78 2.17 19.33 -4.23
N LYS A 79 2.31 20.45 -3.51
CA LYS A 79 3.59 20.90 -2.96
C LYS A 79 3.77 20.39 -1.54
#